data_AF-A0A0A7EJU7-F1
#
_entry.id   AF-A0A0A7EJU7-F1
#
_cell.length_a   1.000
_cell.length_b   1.000
_cell.length_c   1.000
_cell.angle_alpha   90.00
_cell.angle_beta   90.00
_cell.angle_gamma   90.00
#
_symmetry.space_group_name_H-M   'P 1'
#
loop_
_entity.id
_entity.type
_entity.pdbx_description
1 polymer ?
#
loop_
_entity_poly.entity_id
_entity_poly.type
_entity_poly.pdbx_seq_one_letter_code
_entity_poly.pdbx_strand_id
1 'polypeptide(L)'
;MKVLIILLALATSGCAYKTAPKQISEPKHTLEHSVQAIKTNKLLEISHQHIFDLPQAERFKVLEHMQRKPENKTAYDHLYKYLESKLANFNYYGNTLTAAESIYKKGGNCLSLAILTSAYAQLVDIEYGFDLISSSPLYLRQDGLDLISNHVRTKLFASQAETEQQLLSLRGGIIVDYFPARRTHIKKNIDHDYFISLYYQNLASEAIANNHYEAALAIAKQGVPYFSPKLKFT
;
A
#
# COMPACT_ATOMS: atom_id res chain seq x y z
N MET A 1 45.95 -19.55 73.73
CA MET A 1 46.38 -20.05 72.41
C MET A 1 45.19 -20.66 71.70
N LYS A 2 44.80 -20.02 70.57
CA LYS A 2 44.12 -20.54 69.37
C LYS A 2 42.81 -21.35 69.51
N VAL A 3 41.74 -20.62 69.20
CA VAL A 3 40.42 -21.00 68.67
C VAL A 3 40.53 -22.02 67.52
N LEU A 4 39.61 -22.98 67.42
CA LEU A 4 39.31 -23.66 66.16
C LEU A 4 37.79 -23.83 66.00
N ILE A 5 37.23 -23.01 65.12
CA ILE A 5 35.84 -23.02 64.64
C ILE A 5 35.72 -24.11 63.57
N ILE A 6 34.81 -25.07 63.75
CA ILE A 6 34.50 -26.07 62.72
C ILE A 6 33.51 -25.44 61.74
N LEU A 7 34.01 -25.07 60.56
CA LEU A 7 33.24 -24.50 59.46
C LEU A 7 32.58 -25.64 58.66
N LEU A 8 31.25 -25.70 58.69
CA LEU A 8 30.44 -26.63 57.90
C LEU A 8 30.39 -26.14 56.45
N ALA A 9 31.16 -26.77 55.56
CA ALA A 9 31.15 -26.48 54.13
C ALA A 9 29.91 -27.09 53.47
N LEU A 10 28.87 -26.29 53.23
CA LEU A 10 27.77 -26.67 52.35
C LEU A 10 28.29 -26.66 50.90
N ALA A 11 28.45 -27.85 50.33
CA ALA A 11 28.68 -28.02 48.90
C ALA A 11 27.36 -27.76 48.14
N THR A 12 27.20 -26.56 47.61
CA THR A 12 26.13 -26.27 46.63
C THR A 12 26.57 -26.79 45.27
N SER A 13 26.08 -27.96 44.90
CA SER A 13 26.15 -28.47 43.53
C SER A 13 25.20 -27.66 42.65
N GLY A 14 25.70 -26.53 42.11
CA GLY A 14 25.03 -25.79 41.04
C GLY A 14 25.13 -26.58 39.74
N CYS A 15 24.04 -27.20 39.31
CA CYS A 15 23.93 -27.71 37.94
C CYS A 15 23.93 -26.53 36.97
N ALA A 16 25.08 -26.22 36.39
CA ALA A 16 25.15 -25.34 35.22
C ALA A 16 24.56 -26.07 34.02
N TYR A 17 23.26 -25.87 33.76
CA TYR A 17 22.63 -26.30 32.53
C TYR A 17 23.19 -25.45 31.38
N LYS A 18 24.24 -25.93 30.73
CA LYS A 18 24.68 -25.40 29.45
C LYS A 18 23.66 -25.84 28.40
N THR A 19 22.60 -25.06 28.20
CA THR A 19 22.02 -24.97 26.86
C THR A 19 23.12 -24.44 25.94
N ALA A 20 23.74 -25.34 25.19
CA ALA A 20 24.41 -24.93 23.97
C ALA A 20 23.41 -24.06 23.21
N PRO A 21 23.77 -22.83 22.76
CA PRO A 21 22.88 -22.09 21.90
C PRO A 21 22.54 -23.02 20.74
N LYS A 22 21.26 -23.35 20.58
CA LYS A 22 20.77 -24.06 19.41
C LYS A 22 21.24 -23.21 18.25
N GLN A 23 22.26 -23.66 17.52
CA GLN A 23 22.65 -23.03 16.27
C GLN A 23 21.38 -23.06 15.43
N ILE A 24 20.71 -21.91 15.34
CA ILE A 24 19.79 -21.64 14.27
C ILE A 24 20.72 -21.67 13.07
N SER A 25 20.77 -22.80 12.38
CA SER A 25 21.33 -22.82 11.04
C SER A 25 20.52 -21.78 10.28
N GLU A 26 21.10 -20.61 10.02
CA GLU A 26 20.52 -19.68 9.07
C GLU A 26 20.23 -20.52 7.81
N PRO A 27 18.99 -20.56 7.32
CA PRO A 27 18.73 -21.23 6.06
C PRO A 27 19.63 -20.53 5.05
N LYS A 28 20.58 -21.29 4.50
CA LYS A 28 21.56 -20.82 3.54
C LYS A 28 20.86 -20.61 2.20
N HIS A 29 19.88 -19.71 2.15
CA HIS A 29 19.37 -19.15 0.91
C HIS A 29 20.45 -18.22 0.37
N THR A 30 21.43 -18.80 -0.32
CA THR A 30 22.41 -18.01 -1.05
C THR A 30 21.70 -17.20 -2.13
N LEU A 31 21.94 -15.89 -2.13
CA LEU A 31 21.44 -14.93 -3.12
C LEU A 31 21.59 -15.45 -4.57
N GLU A 32 22.65 -16.24 -4.81
CA GLU A 32 22.97 -16.96 -6.05
C GLU A 32 21.82 -17.83 -6.60
N HIS A 33 21.16 -18.64 -5.74
CA HIS A 33 20.06 -19.51 -6.19
C HIS A 33 18.84 -18.68 -6.63
N SER A 34 18.52 -17.62 -5.89
CA SER A 34 17.43 -16.70 -6.23
C SER A 34 17.72 -15.93 -7.52
N VAL A 35 18.98 -15.54 -7.76
CA VAL A 35 19.40 -14.85 -9.00
C VAL A 35 19.33 -15.76 -10.22
N GLN A 36 19.69 -17.04 -10.08
CA GLN A 36 19.64 -18.01 -11.18
C GLN A 36 18.20 -18.42 -11.55
N ALA A 37 17.31 -18.53 -10.55
CA ALA A 37 15.87 -18.73 -10.77
C ALA A 37 15.25 -17.56 -11.56
N ILE A 38 15.71 -16.33 -11.35
CA ILE A 38 15.22 -15.15 -12.08
C ILE A 38 15.68 -15.13 -13.54
N LYS A 39 16.86 -15.67 -13.85
CA LYS A 39 17.34 -15.76 -15.24
C LYS A 39 16.57 -16.80 -16.06
N THR A 40 15.94 -17.78 -15.41
CA THR A 40 15.36 -18.95 -16.05
C THR A 40 13.83 -18.99 -16.02
N ASN A 41 13.18 -18.20 -15.15
CA ASN A 41 11.73 -18.23 -15.04
C ASN A 41 11.01 -17.28 -15.99
N LYS A 42 10.01 -17.84 -16.66
CA LYS A 42 8.76 -17.19 -17.07
C LYS A 42 8.05 -16.70 -15.80
N LEU A 43 8.59 -15.65 -15.19
CA LEU A 43 8.07 -15.07 -13.96
C LEU A 43 6.60 -14.67 -14.17
N LEU A 44 5.79 -14.79 -13.12
CA LEU A 44 4.40 -14.35 -13.09
C LEU A 44 4.34 -12.89 -13.57
N GLU A 45 4.01 -12.67 -14.83
CA GLU A 45 3.84 -11.33 -15.39
C GLU A 45 2.58 -10.76 -14.76
N ILE A 46 2.76 -9.87 -13.80
CA ILE A 46 1.65 -9.14 -13.21
C ILE A 46 1.37 -8.01 -14.18
N SER A 47 0.40 -8.25 -15.07
CA SER A 47 -0.02 -7.26 -16.05
C SER A 47 -0.55 -6.02 -15.33
N HIS A 48 0.20 -4.93 -15.44
CA HIS A 48 -0.19 -3.61 -14.95
C HIS A 48 -1.35 -3.01 -15.76
N GLN A 49 -1.60 -3.52 -16.98
CA GLN A 49 -2.63 -2.99 -17.88
C GLN A 49 -4.03 -3.10 -17.28
N HIS A 50 -4.24 -4.04 -16.36
CA HIS A 50 -5.55 -4.32 -15.76
C HIS A 50 -5.73 -3.75 -14.36
N ILE A 51 -4.76 -3.00 -13.81
CA ILE A 51 -4.82 -2.46 -12.43
C ILE A 51 -6.09 -1.62 -12.24
N PHE A 52 -6.40 -0.79 -13.22
CA PHE A 52 -7.53 0.15 -13.19
C PHE A 52 -8.77 -0.35 -13.92
N ASP A 53 -8.79 -1.61 -14.39
CA ASP A 53 -9.92 -2.13 -15.14
C ASP A 53 -11.15 -2.30 -14.24
N LEU A 54 -12.29 -1.83 -14.76
CA LEU A 54 -13.58 -1.93 -14.10
C LEU A 54 -14.43 -3.00 -14.79
N PRO A 55 -15.11 -3.89 -14.03
CA PRO A 55 -16.11 -4.78 -14.58
C PRO A 55 -17.17 -3.98 -15.35
N GLN A 56 -17.62 -4.50 -16.50
CA GLN A 56 -18.54 -3.79 -17.38
C GLN A 56 -19.82 -3.34 -16.66
N ALA A 57 -20.38 -4.18 -15.79
CA ALA A 57 -21.55 -3.84 -14.98
C ALA A 57 -21.30 -2.66 -14.05
N GLU A 58 -20.10 -2.51 -13.48
CA GLU A 58 -19.77 -1.37 -12.63
C GLU A 58 -19.55 -0.10 -13.45
N ARG A 59 -18.94 -0.21 -14.64
CA ARG A 59 -18.82 0.92 -15.57
C ARG A 59 -20.18 1.53 -15.88
N PHE A 60 -21.17 0.70 -16.19
CA PHE A 60 -22.54 1.18 -16.46
C PHE A 60 -23.15 1.91 -15.27
N LYS A 61 -23.01 1.39 -14.04
CA LYS A 61 -23.54 2.05 -12.84
C LYS A 61 -22.89 3.41 -12.58
N VAL A 62 -21.57 3.52 -12.77
CA VAL A 62 -20.84 4.79 -12.58
C VAL A 62 -21.31 5.81 -13.62
N LEU A 63 -21.38 5.42 -14.90
CA LEU A 63 -21.86 6.30 -15.97
C LEU A 63 -23.30 6.75 -15.75
N GLU A 64 -24.18 5.82 -15.36
CA GLU A 64 -25.58 6.12 -15.05
C GLU A 64 -25.71 7.07 -13.85
N HIS A 65 -24.90 6.89 -12.81
CA HIS A 65 -24.84 7.81 -11.67
C HIS A 65 -24.39 9.20 -12.12
N MET A 66 -23.34 9.29 -12.95
CA MET A 66 -22.82 10.56 -13.46
C MET A 66 -23.78 11.28 -14.40
N GLN A 67 -24.58 10.56 -15.18
CA GLN A 67 -25.64 11.15 -16.01
C GLN A 67 -26.72 11.84 -15.17
N ARG A 68 -26.96 11.38 -13.94
CA ARG A 68 -27.92 11.96 -13.00
C ARG A 68 -27.31 13.06 -12.12
N LYS A 69 -26.13 13.58 -12.47
CA LYS A 69 -25.47 14.65 -11.72
C LYS A 69 -26.38 15.90 -11.67
N PRO A 70 -26.74 16.39 -10.47
CA PRO A 70 -27.46 17.65 -10.33
C PRO A 70 -26.70 18.83 -10.96
N GLU A 71 -27.41 19.81 -11.51
CA GLU A 71 -26.80 21.00 -12.10
C GLU A 71 -25.97 21.81 -11.08
N ASN A 72 -26.40 21.84 -9.82
CA ASN A 72 -25.74 22.56 -8.73
C ASN A 72 -24.59 21.80 -8.07
N LYS A 73 -24.13 20.68 -8.66
CA LYS A 73 -23.02 19.87 -8.15
C LYS A 73 -21.92 19.74 -9.20
N THR A 74 -20.68 19.77 -8.75
CA THR A 74 -19.52 19.50 -9.61
C THR A 74 -19.41 18.00 -9.92
N ALA A 75 -18.73 17.67 -11.01
CA ALA A 75 -18.53 16.28 -11.41
C ALA A 75 -17.72 15.50 -10.36
N TYR A 76 -16.67 16.11 -9.79
CA TYR A 76 -15.83 15.48 -8.78
C TYR A 76 -16.58 15.24 -7.45
N ASP A 77 -17.47 16.15 -7.02
CA ASP A 77 -18.27 15.96 -5.80
C ASP A 77 -19.28 14.83 -6.00
N HIS A 78 -19.91 14.77 -7.18
CA HIS A 78 -20.90 13.75 -7.48
C HIS A 78 -20.28 12.36 -7.62
N LEU A 79 -19.08 12.27 -8.20
CA LEU A 79 -18.30 11.04 -8.23
C LEU A 79 -17.86 10.62 -6.81
N TYR A 80 -17.40 11.56 -5.99
CA TYR A 80 -17.04 11.27 -4.60
C TYR A 80 -18.23 10.71 -3.81
N LYS A 81 -19.45 11.22 -4.03
CA LYS A 81 -20.66 10.66 -3.42
C LYS A 81 -20.96 9.22 -3.87
N TYR A 82 -20.68 8.89 -5.13
CA TYR A 82 -20.76 7.49 -5.58
C TYR A 82 -19.77 6.62 -4.83
N LEU A 83 -18.51 7.04 -4.74
CA LEU A 83 -17.46 6.33 -4.02
C LEU A 83 -17.81 6.11 -2.55
N GLU A 84 -18.24 7.18 -1.85
CA GLU A 84 -18.64 7.14 -0.44
C GLU A 84 -19.74 6.10 -0.18
N SER A 85 -20.70 5.96 -1.11
CA SER A 85 -21.76 4.93 -1.02
C SER A 85 -21.23 3.49 -1.07
N LYS A 86 -20.06 3.27 -1.70
CA LYS A 86 -19.41 1.95 -1.78
C LYS A 86 -18.60 1.62 -0.54
N LEU A 87 -18.13 2.64 0.19
CA LEU A 87 -17.30 2.47 1.38
C LEU A 87 -18.06 1.92 2.58
N ALA A 88 -19.39 2.12 2.65
CA ALA A 88 -20.21 1.68 3.78
C ALA A 88 -20.11 0.17 4.10
N ASN A 89 -19.84 -0.66 3.09
CA ASN A 89 -19.66 -2.11 3.24
C ASN A 89 -18.27 -2.58 2.77
N PHE A 90 -17.28 -1.69 2.80
CA PHE A 90 -15.93 -1.99 2.33
C PHE A 90 -15.07 -2.48 3.48
N ASN A 91 -14.51 -3.68 3.35
CA ASN A 91 -13.59 -4.24 4.33
C ASN A 91 -12.19 -3.64 4.15
N TYR A 92 -11.84 -2.72 5.06
CA TYR A 92 -10.58 -1.97 5.03
C TYR A 92 -9.42 -2.72 5.71
N TYR A 93 -9.24 -3.99 5.37
CA TYR A 93 -8.10 -4.79 5.78
C TYR A 93 -7.78 -5.80 4.69
N GLY A 94 -6.49 -6.03 4.43
CA GLY A 94 -6.04 -7.09 3.55
C GLY A 94 -5.12 -6.63 2.42
N ASN A 95 -5.08 -7.46 1.39
CA ASN A 95 -4.15 -7.37 0.28
C ASN A 95 -4.39 -6.13 -0.58
N THR A 96 -3.38 -5.79 -1.36
CA THR A 96 -3.44 -4.78 -2.41
C THR A 96 -4.12 -5.39 -3.62
N LEU A 97 -5.23 -4.80 -4.02
CA LEU A 97 -6.12 -5.31 -5.04
C LEU A 97 -6.24 -4.34 -6.22
N THR A 98 -6.50 -4.89 -7.40
CA THR A 98 -6.94 -4.12 -8.57
C THR A 98 -8.33 -3.52 -8.35
N ALA A 99 -8.76 -2.62 -9.23
CA ALA A 99 -10.10 -2.03 -9.16
C ALA A 99 -11.20 -3.11 -9.23
N ALA A 100 -11.10 -4.04 -10.18
CA ALA A 100 -12.04 -5.16 -10.33
C ALA A 100 -12.09 -6.06 -9.09
N GLU A 101 -10.94 -6.42 -8.54
CA GLU A 101 -10.87 -7.25 -7.32
C GLU A 101 -11.45 -6.53 -6.10
N SER A 102 -11.20 -5.23 -5.97
CA SER A 102 -11.74 -4.41 -4.87
C SER A 102 -13.28 -4.37 -4.89
N ILE A 103 -13.87 -4.29 -6.09
CA ILE A 103 -15.33 -4.35 -6.29
C ILE A 103 -15.86 -5.74 -5.92
N TYR A 104 -15.23 -6.80 -6.44
CA TYR A 104 -15.67 -8.18 -6.21
C TYR A 104 -15.58 -8.58 -4.74
N LYS A 105 -14.44 -8.29 -4.10
CA LYS A 105 -14.16 -8.63 -2.70
C LYS A 105 -14.80 -7.66 -1.71
N LYS A 106 -15.28 -6.50 -2.19
CA LYS A 106 -15.74 -5.39 -1.33
C LYS A 106 -14.73 -5.06 -0.25
N GLY A 107 -13.46 -4.98 -0.61
CA GLY A 107 -12.39 -4.79 0.36
C GLY A 107 -11.05 -4.50 -0.32
N GLY A 108 -10.05 -4.23 0.50
CA GLY A 108 -8.72 -3.83 0.09
C GLY A 108 -8.12 -2.83 1.07
N ASN A 109 -6.87 -2.45 0.81
CA ASN A 109 -6.18 -1.41 1.60
C ASN A 109 -6.31 -0.02 0.95
N CYS A 110 -5.65 0.99 1.54
CA CYS A 110 -5.63 2.35 1.00
C CYS A 110 -5.28 2.44 -0.47
N LEU A 111 -4.28 1.68 -0.91
CA LEU A 111 -3.80 1.72 -2.28
C LEU A 111 -4.84 1.11 -3.23
N SER A 112 -5.55 0.06 -2.79
CA SER A 112 -6.65 -0.55 -3.52
C SER A 112 -7.81 0.42 -3.75
N LEU A 113 -8.16 1.20 -2.72
CA LEU A 113 -9.18 2.26 -2.86
C LEU A 113 -8.70 3.41 -3.74
N ALA A 114 -7.42 3.80 -3.66
CA ALA A 114 -6.86 4.78 -4.57
C ALA A 114 -6.90 4.31 -6.04
N ILE A 115 -6.61 3.03 -6.29
CA ILE A 115 -6.76 2.39 -7.60
C ILE A 115 -8.23 2.47 -8.07
N LEU A 116 -9.17 2.07 -7.21
CA LEU A 116 -10.60 2.10 -7.54
C LEU A 116 -11.12 3.51 -7.85
N THR A 117 -10.74 4.49 -7.04
CA THR A 117 -11.11 5.90 -7.25
C THR A 117 -10.53 6.43 -8.56
N SER A 118 -9.26 6.15 -8.85
CA SER A 118 -8.64 6.54 -10.11
C SER A 118 -9.29 5.87 -11.31
N ALA A 119 -9.67 4.59 -11.21
CA ALA A 119 -10.42 3.89 -12.26
C ALA A 119 -11.78 4.56 -12.54
N TYR A 120 -12.50 4.97 -11.50
CA TYR A 120 -13.74 5.72 -11.69
C TYR A 120 -13.52 7.10 -12.28
N ALA A 121 -12.48 7.83 -11.84
CA ALA A 121 -12.15 9.15 -12.37
C ALA A 121 -11.76 9.07 -13.87
N GLN A 122 -10.93 8.08 -14.24
CA GLN A 122 -10.56 7.79 -15.64
C GLN A 122 -11.79 7.48 -16.51
N LEU A 123 -12.74 6.71 -15.99
CA LEU A 123 -13.96 6.34 -16.73
C LEU A 123 -14.80 7.55 -17.14
N VAL A 124 -14.76 8.63 -16.36
CA VAL A 124 -15.63 9.80 -16.52
C VAL A 124 -14.85 11.08 -16.80
N ASP A 125 -13.58 10.92 -17.21
CA ASP A 125 -12.67 12.00 -17.63
C ASP A 125 -12.46 13.11 -16.58
N ILE A 126 -12.40 12.72 -15.31
CA ILE A 126 -12.02 13.62 -14.21
C ILE A 126 -10.51 13.50 -14.00
N GLU A 127 -9.80 14.63 -14.14
CA GLU A 127 -8.38 14.67 -13.83
C GLU A 127 -8.14 14.38 -12.35
N TYR A 128 -7.11 13.59 -12.06
CA TYR A 128 -6.77 13.20 -10.70
C TYR A 128 -5.26 13.18 -10.46
N GLY A 129 -4.87 13.21 -9.19
CA GLY A 129 -3.49 13.12 -8.75
C GLY A 129 -3.39 12.43 -7.39
N PHE A 130 -2.16 12.27 -6.89
CA PHE A 130 -1.91 11.52 -5.66
C PHE A 130 -0.99 12.28 -4.70
N ASP A 131 -1.30 12.17 -3.41
CA ASP A 131 -0.40 12.55 -2.33
C ASP A 131 0.03 11.31 -1.56
N LEU A 132 1.35 11.16 -1.39
CA LEU A 132 1.91 10.29 -0.37
C LEU A 132 1.91 11.04 0.96
N ILE A 133 1.27 10.44 1.96
CA ILE A 133 1.06 11.01 3.29
C ILE A 133 1.90 10.26 4.30
N SER A 134 2.52 11.03 5.19
CA SER A 134 3.14 10.51 6.39
C SER A 134 2.27 10.87 7.59
N SER A 135 2.02 9.89 8.44
CA SER A 135 1.47 10.05 9.79
C SER A 135 2.51 9.57 10.80
N SER A 136 2.16 9.58 12.10
CA SER A 136 2.86 8.71 13.04
C SER A 136 2.85 7.28 12.50
N PRO A 137 4.02 6.61 12.41
CA PRO A 137 4.12 5.30 11.78
C PRO A 137 3.31 4.27 12.57
N LEU A 138 2.46 3.53 11.86
CA LEU A 138 1.85 2.31 12.37
C LEU A 138 2.78 1.15 12.01
N TYR A 139 3.30 0.48 13.03
CA TYR A 139 4.12 -0.72 12.88
C TYR A 139 3.22 -1.95 13.02
N LEU A 140 3.21 -2.80 11.99
CA LEU A 140 2.68 -4.15 12.11
C LEU A 140 3.86 -5.10 12.18
N ARG A 141 3.97 -5.84 13.29
CA ARG A 141 4.99 -6.87 13.48
C ARG A 141 4.40 -8.25 13.26
N GLN A 142 4.92 -8.98 12.29
CA GLN A 142 4.52 -10.36 12.00
C GLN A 142 5.77 -11.18 11.67
N ASP A 143 5.98 -12.30 12.37
CA ASP A 143 7.07 -13.26 12.09
C ASP A 143 8.47 -12.64 11.94
N GLY A 144 8.77 -11.61 12.75
CA GLY A 144 10.06 -10.91 12.71
C GLY A 144 10.18 -9.82 11.64
N LEU A 145 9.12 -9.55 10.86
CA LEU A 145 9.02 -8.45 9.91
C LEU A 145 8.30 -7.25 10.53
N ASP A 146 8.86 -6.06 10.32
CA ASP A 146 8.22 -4.79 10.63
C ASP A 146 7.69 -4.13 9.37
N LEU A 147 6.37 -4.05 9.25
CA LEU A 147 5.71 -3.31 8.17
C LEU A 147 5.37 -1.91 8.66
N ILE A 148 5.88 -0.90 7.95
CA ILE A 148 5.58 0.51 8.20
C ILE A 148 4.65 0.99 7.09
N SER A 149 3.41 1.33 7.45
CA SER A 149 2.44 1.85 6.47
C SER A 149 2.58 3.35 6.31
N ASN A 150 2.83 3.80 5.07
CA ASN A 150 2.44 5.14 4.63
C ASN A 150 1.01 5.05 4.06
N HIS A 151 0.33 6.20 3.87
CA HIS A 151 -1.00 6.27 3.25
C HIS A 151 -0.93 7.08 1.96
N VAL A 152 -1.75 6.73 0.97
CA VAL A 152 -1.89 7.49 -0.28
C VAL A 152 -3.29 8.06 -0.36
N ARG A 153 -3.41 9.31 -0.82
CA ARG A 153 -4.69 9.98 -1.02
C ARG A 153 -4.84 10.40 -2.46
N THR A 154 -6.08 10.39 -2.95
CA THR A 154 -6.39 10.84 -4.31
C THR A 154 -6.91 12.27 -4.28
N LYS A 155 -6.48 13.10 -5.22
CA LYS A 155 -7.06 14.41 -5.51
C LYS A 155 -7.90 14.26 -6.77
N LEU A 156 -9.15 14.67 -6.74
CA LEU A 156 -10.00 14.82 -7.93
C LEU A 156 -10.11 16.31 -8.23
N PHE A 157 -9.70 16.73 -9.42
CA PHE A 157 -9.64 18.14 -9.77
C PHE A 157 -10.93 18.61 -10.45
N ALA A 158 -11.28 19.87 -10.23
CA ALA A 158 -12.30 20.56 -11.02
C ALA A 158 -11.89 20.61 -12.50
N SER A 159 -12.86 20.49 -13.40
CA SER A 159 -12.63 20.80 -14.81
C SER A 159 -12.34 22.29 -14.98
N GLN A 160 -11.72 22.66 -16.11
CA GLN A 160 -11.46 24.07 -16.43
C GLN A 160 -12.76 24.88 -16.47
N ALA A 161 -13.83 24.32 -17.05
CA ALA A 161 -15.16 24.94 -17.11
C ALA A 161 -15.79 25.16 -15.71
N GLU A 162 -15.52 24.28 -14.75
CA GLU A 162 -15.96 24.45 -13.36
C GLU A 162 -15.13 25.49 -12.58
N THR A 163 -13.95 25.87 -13.09
CA THR A 163 -12.98 26.74 -12.39
C THR A 163 -13.15 28.23 -12.77
N GLU A 164 -13.85 28.56 -13.86
CA GLU A 164 -14.05 29.96 -14.33
C GLU A 164 -14.77 30.86 -13.31
N GLN A 165 -15.39 30.28 -12.28
CA GLN A 165 -16.08 30.99 -11.20
C GLN A 165 -15.23 31.19 -9.91
N GLN A 166 -14.00 30.67 -9.86
CA GLN A 166 -13.09 30.78 -8.71
C GLN A 166 -11.86 31.63 -9.04
N LEU A 167 -11.57 32.59 -8.16
CA LEU A 167 -10.45 33.54 -8.27
C LEU A 167 -9.13 32.81 -8.61
N LEU A 168 -8.53 33.24 -9.73
CA LEU A 168 -7.29 32.75 -10.35
C LEU A 168 -6.17 32.50 -9.32
N SER A 169 -5.95 31.23 -8.92
CA SER A 169 -4.64 30.63 -8.52
C SER A 169 -4.78 29.22 -7.92
N LEU A 170 -5.97 28.83 -7.44
CA LEU A 170 -6.20 27.49 -6.87
C LEU A 170 -7.27 26.78 -7.69
N ARG A 171 -6.88 25.79 -8.49
CA ARG A 171 -7.82 24.89 -9.14
C ARG A 171 -8.62 24.15 -8.06
N GLY A 172 -9.95 24.22 -8.14
CA GLY A 172 -10.83 23.52 -7.21
C GLY A 172 -10.70 22.00 -7.29
N GLY A 173 -11.34 21.29 -6.37
CA GLY A 173 -11.34 19.83 -6.33
C GLY A 173 -11.70 19.28 -4.96
N ILE A 174 -11.59 17.95 -4.82
CA ILE A 174 -11.81 17.24 -3.56
C ILE A 174 -10.65 16.29 -3.26
N ILE A 175 -10.29 16.18 -1.98
CA ILE A 175 -9.34 15.18 -1.49
C ILE A 175 -10.13 13.97 -1.00
N VAL A 176 -9.78 12.81 -1.54
CA VAL A 176 -10.30 11.52 -1.12
C VAL A 176 -9.25 10.89 -0.20
N ASP A 177 -9.50 11.00 1.10
CA ASP A 177 -8.69 10.40 2.18
C ASP A 177 -9.40 9.16 2.72
N TYR A 178 -8.89 7.97 2.41
CA TYR A 178 -9.51 6.71 2.80
C TYR A 178 -9.23 6.34 4.26
N PHE A 179 -8.23 6.99 4.87
CA PHE A 179 -7.84 6.74 6.25
C PHE A 179 -7.38 8.04 6.92
N PRO A 180 -8.32 8.95 7.24
CA PRO A 180 -7.97 10.22 7.85
C PRO A 180 -7.40 10.00 9.26
N ALA A 181 -6.09 10.20 9.39
CA ALA A 181 -5.39 10.13 10.68
C ALA A 181 -5.15 11.54 11.26
N ARG A 182 -5.03 11.63 12.58
CA ARG A 182 -4.62 12.88 13.25
C ARG A 182 -3.14 13.15 12.95
N ARG A 183 -2.78 14.42 12.72
CA ARG A 183 -1.40 14.90 12.49
C ARG A 183 -0.70 14.29 11.27
N THR A 184 -1.41 14.17 10.16
CA THR A 184 -0.83 13.82 8.86
C THR A 184 -0.18 15.02 8.18
N HIS A 185 0.90 14.81 7.42
CA HIS A 185 1.46 15.81 6.51
C HIS A 185 1.72 15.19 5.13
N ILE A 186 1.62 16.01 4.09
CA ILE A 186 1.95 15.59 2.72
C ILE A 186 3.47 15.40 2.68
N LYS A 187 3.89 14.17 2.41
CA LYS A 187 5.30 13.82 2.23
C LYS A 187 5.76 14.16 0.82
N LYS A 188 4.94 13.83 -0.18
CA LYS A 188 5.25 14.03 -1.60
C LYS A 188 3.98 13.98 -2.46
N ASN A 189 3.88 14.85 -3.47
CA ASN A 189 2.95 14.64 -4.59
C ASN A 189 3.60 13.61 -5.53
N ILE A 190 2.89 12.52 -5.84
CA ILE A 190 3.42 11.43 -6.65
C ILE A 190 2.69 11.36 -8.00
N ASP A 191 3.45 11.04 -9.05
CA ASP A 191 2.88 10.82 -10.38
C ASP A 191 2.34 9.38 -10.51
N HIS A 192 1.70 9.12 -11.65
CA HIS A 192 1.05 7.83 -11.92
C HIS A 192 2.04 6.66 -11.92
N ASP A 193 3.23 6.84 -12.49
CA ASP A 193 4.26 5.80 -12.49
C ASP A 193 4.73 5.50 -11.07
N TYR A 194 5.03 6.53 -10.26
CA TYR A 194 5.39 6.30 -8.86
C TYR A 194 4.26 5.61 -8.09
N PHE A 195 3.00 5.95 -8.37
CA PHE A 195 1.84 5.25 -7.80
C PHE A 195 1.80 3.76 -8.18
N ILE A 196 2.05 3.41 -9.44
CA ILE A 196 2.17 2.00 -9.88
C ILE A 196 3.34 1.32 -9.16
N SER A 197 4.46 2.01 -8.94
CA SER A 197 5.59 1.43 -8.20
C SER A 197 5.21 1.04 -6.76
N LEU A 198 4.31 1.80 -6.10
CA LEU A 198 3.79 1.47 -4.77
C LEU A 198 2.91 0.21 -4.81
N TYR A 199 2.20 -0.04 -5.90
CA TYR A 199 1.41 -1.27 -6.08
C TYR A 199 2.31 -2.50 -6.08
N TYR A 200 3.35 -2.49 -6.91
CA TYR A 200 4.36 -3.57 -6.92
C TYR A 200 5.09 -3.70 -5.59
N GLN A 201 5.39 -2.59 -4.92
CA GLN A 201 6.02 -2.60 -3.59
C GLN A 201 5.13 -3.31 -2.56
N ASN A 202 3.83 -3.02 -2.55
CA ASN A 202 2.91 -3.71 -1.64
C ASN A 202 2.81 -5.20 -1.96
N LEU A 203 2.65 -5.58 -3.24
CA LEU A 203 2.59 -6.99 -3.64
C LEU A 203 3.86 -7.76 -3.27
N ALA A 204 5.04 -7.14 -3.45
CA ALA A 204 6.30 -7.74 -3.02
C ALA A 204 6.36 -7.89 -1.49
N SER A 205 5.88 -6.89 -0.74
CA SER A 205 5.82 -6.94 0.73
C SER A 205 4.86 -8.04 1.22
N GLU A 206 3.73 -8.21 0.56
CA GLU A 206 2.79 -9.31 0.81
C GLU A 206 3.44 -10.67 0.52
N ALA A 207 4.18 -10.81 -0.57
CA ALA A 207 4.93 -12.03 -0.86
C ALA A 207 6.02 -12.33 0.19
N ILE A 208 6.73 -11.31 0.68
CA ILE A 208 7.70 -11.44 1.79
C ILE A 208 7.00 -11.92 3.07
N ALA A 209 5.87 -11.31 3.42
CA ALA A 209 5.08 -11.68 4.60
C ALA A 209 4.56 -13.13 4.56
N ASN A 210 4.42 -13.69 3.35
CA ASN A 210 4.02 -15.09 3.12
C ASN A 210 5.23 -16.02 2.85
N ASN A 211 6.47 -15.58 3.10
CA ASN A 211 7.71 -16.33 2.86
C ASN A 211 7.95 -16.74 1.38
N HIS A 212 7.32 -16.04 0.44
CA HIS A 212 7.48 -16.26 -1.01
C HIS A 212 8.57 -15.34 -1.59
N TYR A 213 9.82 -15.49 -1.14
CA TYR A 213 10.90 -14.54 -1.44
C TYR A 213 11.27 -14.44 -2.93
N GLU A 214 11.22 -15.55 -3.67
CA GLU A 214 11.47 -15.54 -5.12
C GLU A 214 10.41 -14.73 -5.87
N ALA A 215 9.13 -14.90 -5.50
CA ALA A 215 8.03 -14.13 -6.05
C ALA A 215 8.16 -12.65 -5.66
N ALA A 216 8.48 -12.34 -4.40
CA ALA A 216 8.72 -10.97 -3.95
C ALA A 216 9.79 -10.26 -4.79
N LEU A 217 10.91 -10.93 -5.05
CA LEU A 217 11.99 -10.38 -5.86
C LEU A 217 11.58 -10.20 -7.34
N ALA A 218 10.81 -11.14 -7.89
CA ALA A 218 10.27 -11.02 -9.24
C ALA A 218 9.28 -9.86 -9.40
N ILE A 219 8.37 -9.69 -8.43
CA ILE A 219 7.39 -8.60 -8.38
C ILE A 219 8.09 -7.26 -8.23
N ALA A 220 9.05 -7.16 -7.30
CA ALA A 220 9.83 -5.95 -7.10
C ALA A 220 10.56 -5.51 -8.37
N LYS A 221 11.13 -6.45 -9.13
CA LYS A 221 11.76 -6.18 -10.43
C LYS A 221 10.79 -5.60 -11.46
N GLN A 222 9.55 -6.08 -11.50
CA GLN A 222 8.52 -5.54 -12.40
C GLN A 222 8.11 -4.10 -12.06
N GLY A 223 8.23 -3.70 -10.78
CA GLY A 223 7.96 -2.33 -10.34
C GLY A 223 9.07 -1.32 -10.65
N VAL A 224 10.29 -1.77 -10.94
CA VAL A 224 11.46 -0.89 -11.15
C VAL A 224 11.26 0.13 -12.28
N PRO A 225 10.71 -0.23 -13.47
CA PRO A 225 10.49 0.74 -14.54
C PRO A 225 9.55 1.89 -14.16
N TYR A 226 8.62 1.66 -13.22
CA TYR A 226 7.67 2.65 -12.71
C TYR A 226 8.25 3.53 -11.61
N PHE A 227 9.33 3.08 -10.98
CA PHE A 227 10.00 3.86 -9.96
C PHE A 227 10.82 4.97 -10.61
N SER A 228 10.22 6.15 -10.78
CA SER A 228 10.94 7.33 -11.23
C SER A 228 11.44 8.13 -10.02
N PRO A 229 12.76 8.21 -9.78
CA PRO A 229 13.31 9.17 -8.85
C PRO A 229 13.27 10.55 -9.51
N LYS A 230 12.10 11.17 -9.60
CA LYS A 230 12.04 12.64 -9.54
C LYS A 230 12.34 13.03 -8.09
N LEU A 231 13.57 12.76 -7.66
CA LEU A 231 14.20 13.39 -6.52
C LEU A 231 14.47 14.83 -6.96
N LYS A 232 13.46 15.69 -6.84
CA LYS A 232 13.76 17.09 -6.64
C LYS A 232 14.30 17.19 -5.22
N PHE A 233 15.61 17.01 -5.08
CA PHE A 233 16.33 17.63 -3.99
C PHE A 233 16.22 19.12 -4.24
N THR A 234 15.24 19.76 -3.60
CA THR A 234 15.28 21.19 -3.31
C THR A 234 16.11 21.38 -2.05
#